data_AF-A0A376PXE4-F1
#
_entry.id   AF-A0A376PXE4-F1
#
_cell.length_a   1.000
_cell.length_b   1.000
_cell.length_c   1.000
_cell.angle_alpha   90.00
_cell.angle_beta   90.00
_cell.angle_gamma   90.00
#
_symmetry.space_group_name_H-M   'P 1'
#
loop_
_entity.id
_entity.type
_entity.pdbx_description
1 polymer ?
#
loop_
_entity_poly.entity_id
_entity_poly.type
_entity_poly.pdbx_seq_one_letter_code
_entity_poly.pdbx_strand_id
1 'polypeptide(L)'
;MYTFGSRQSRVYWRIYNKALEQKVSGTWNRSEVELKGVPVDVLLDIAGYFTGLCDYAAQINPAKPRKFNPYRPDLADEKKAINALEHNVHWLRKQCSKSVAKLFHLLGNDYEAVFTAIVRHEDIQDEKIRFSIPDVYRQVIAGKFYNRSVPF
;
A
#
# COMPACT_ATOMS: atom_id res chain seq x y z
N MET A 1 23.61 -4.36 -27.88
CA MET A 1 22.91 -4.20 -26.58
C MET A 1 22.43 -2.78 -26.50
N TYR A 2 21.15 -2.56 -26.21
CA TYR A 2 20.58 -1.24 -25.96
C TYR A 2 20.40 -1.05 -24.47
N THR A 3 20.70 0.15 -23.97
CA THR A 3 20.56 0.49 -22.56
C THR A 3 19.87 1.82 -22.39
N PHE A 4 19.01 1.93 -21.39
CA PHE A 4 18.30 3.17 -21.05
C PHE A 4 18.55 3.49 -19.57
N GLY A 5 19.02 4.71 -19.30
CA GLY A 5 19.56 5.07 -17.98
C GLY A 5 21.01 4.63 -17.79
N SER A 6 21.51 4.74 -16.55
CA SER A 6 22.86 4.32 -16.17
C SER A 6 22.80 3.22 -15.11
N ARG A 7 23.88 2.47 -14.91
CA ARG A 7 23.93 1.50 -13.80
C ARG A 7 23.75 2.13 -12.43
N GLN A 8 23.88 3.44 -12.29
CA GLN A 8 23.66 4.15 -11.02
C GLN A 8 22.24 4.70 -10.89
N SER A 9 21.45 4.73 -11.99
CA SER A 9 20.08 5.23 -11.93
C SER A 9 19.15 4.26 -11.19
N ARG A 10 18.05 4.81 -10.66
CA ARG A 10 17.03 4.04 -9.92
C ARG A 10 16.28 3.04 -10.80
N VAL A 11 16.18 3.34 -12.09
CA VAL A 11 15.66 2.45 -13.12
C VAL A 11 16.72 2.37 -14.20
N TYR A 12 17.20 1.17 -14.49
CA TYR A 12 18.18 0.91 -15.54
C TYR A 12 17.69 -0.25 -16.41
N TRP A 13 17.55 -0.01 -17.70
CA TRP A 13 16.97 -0.99 -18.62
C TRP A 13 18.01 -1.50 -19.62
N ARG A 14 17.97 -2.80 -19.93
CA ARG A 14 18.83 -3.43 -20.94
C ARG A 14 18.03 -4.33 -21.87
N ILE A 15 18.26 -4.19 -23.18
CA ILE A 15 17.70 -5.07 -24.21
C ILE A 15 18.85 -5.65 -25.02
N TYR A 16 18.96 -6.97 -25.05
CA TYR A 16 20.10 -7.66 -25.66
C TYR A 16 19.78 -9.08 -26.12
N ASN A 17 20.64 -9.61 -26.99
CA ASN A 17 20.62 -11.01 -27.39
C ASN A 17 21.29 -11.86 -26.30
N LYS A 18 20.47 -12.60 -25.56
CA LYS A 18 20.88 -13.48 -24.46
C LYS A 18 21.58 -14.74 -24.96
N ALA A 19 21.20 -15.25 -26.14
CA ALA A 19 21.87 -16.41 -26.74
C ALA A 19 23.35 -16.07 -27.04
N LEU A 20 23.59 -14.89 -27.62
CA LEU A 20 24.95 -14.40 -27.88
C LEU A 20 25.74 -14.19 -26.58
N GLU A 21 25.13 -13.61 -25.55
CA GLU A 21 25.78 -13.40 -24.24
C GLU A 21 26.18 -14.72 -23.57
N GLN A 22 25.33 -15.75 -23.66
CA GLN A 22 25.57 -17.07 -23.08
C GLN A 22 26.36 -18.02 -24.00
N LYS A 23 26.73 -17.57 -25.22
CA LYS A 23 27.42 -18.36 -26.24
C LYS A 23 26.67 -19.65 -26.63
N VAL A 24 25.34 -19.57 -26.70
CA VAL A 24 24.48 -20.68 -27.15
C VAL A 24 23.87 -20.36 -28.52
N SER A 25 23.50 -21.39 -29.27
CA SER A 25 22.82 -21.24 -30.55
C SER A 25 21.32 -20.92 -30.37
N GLY A 26 20.70 -20.35 -31.41
CA GLY A 26 19.27 -20.02 -31.44
C GLY A 26 18.95 -18.53 -31.19
N THR A 27 17.65 -18.22 -31.17
CA THR A 27 17.16 -16.85 -30.96
C THR A 27 16.64 -16.68 -29.54
N TRP A 28 17.41 -15.97 -28.71
CA TRP A 28 16.99 -15.61 -27.36
C TRP A 28 17.26 -14.13 -27.12
N ASN A 29 16.22 -13.30 -27.20
CA ASN A 29 16.30 -11.91 -26.83
C ASN A 29 15.77 -11.72 -25.40
N ARG A 30 16.38 -10.81 -24.65
CA ARG A 30 15.95 -10.49 -23.30
C ARG A 30 15.86 -8.99 -23.09
N SER A 31 14.80 -8.59 -22.42
CA SER A 31 14.56 -7.25 -21.90
C SER A 31 14.59 -7.35 -20.38
N GLU A 32 15.54 -6.68 -19.73
CA GLU A 32 15.72 -6.69 -18.28
C GLU A 32 15.68 -5.26 -17.73
N VAL A 33 15.02 -5.09 -16.59
CA VAL A 33 15.03 -3.84 -15.83
C VAL A 33 15.60 -4.08 -14.45
N GLU A 34 16.53 -3.22 -14.05
CA GLU A 34 17.12 -3.17 -12.71
C GLU A 34 16.49 -1.99 -11.96
N LEU A 35 15.87 -2.30 -10.82
CA LEU A 35 15.20 -1.33 -9.95
C LEU A 35 16.01 -1.14 -8.68
N LYS A 36 16.39 0.10 -8.36
CA LYS A 36 17.22 0.45 -7.18
C LYS A 36 16.51 1.41 -6.24
N GLY A 37 16.65 1.12 -4.95
CA GLY A 37 16.01 1.89 -3.89
C GLY A 37 14.48 1.92 -4.00
N VAL A 38 13.88 0.88 -4.60
CA VAL A 38 12.42 0.78 -4.69
C VAL A 38 11.86 0.20 -3.38
N PRO A 39 10.66 0.62 -2.94
CA PRO A 39 10.03 0.04 -1.76
C PRO A 39 9.79 -1.45 -1.90
N VAL A 40 9.81 -2.18 -0.77
CA VAL A 40 9.47 -3.62 -0.72
C VAL A 40 8.03 -3.87 -1.18
N ASP A 41 7.16 -2.86 -1.11
CA ASP A 41 5.79 -2.87 -1.64
C ASP A 41 5.70 -3.38 -3.09
N VAL A 42 6.77 -3.23 -3.89
CA VAL A 42 6.84 -3.76 -5.26
C VAL A 42 6.60 -5.28 -5.30
N LEU A 43 6.95 -6.01 -4.24
CA LEU A 43 6.73 -7.45 -4.13
C LEU A 43 5.25 -7.83 -4.00
N LEU A 44 4.37 -6.90 -3.64
CA LEU A 44 2.92 -7.15 -3.52
C LEU A 44 2.25 -7.33 -4.88
N ASP A 45 2.79 -6.70 -5.92
CA ASP A 45 2.24 -6.76 -7.29
C ASP A 45 3.34 -6.51 -8.33
N ILE A 46 4.29 -7.44 -8.44
CA ILE A 46 5.46 -7.29 -9.30
C ILE A 46 5.05 -7.00 -10.76
N ALA A 47 4.01 -7.68 -11.26
CA ALA A 47 3.52 -7.51 -12.62
C ALA A 47 2.88 -6.14 -12.84
N GLY A 48 2.03 -5.67 -11.92
CA GLY A 48 1.44 -4.34 -11.96
C GLY A 48 2.48 -3.23 -11.86
N TYR A 49 3.49 -3.37 -10.99
CA TYR A 49 4.56 -2.37 -10.89
C TYR A 49 5.49 -2.37 -12.11
N PHE A 50 5.80 -3.53 -12.68
CA PHE A 50 6.57 -3.63 -13.91
C PHE A 50 5.85 -2.94 -15.08
N THR A 51 4.57 -3.26 -15.29
CA THR A 51 3.75 -2.62 -16.34
C THR A 51 3.60 -1.12 -16.12
N GLY A 52 3.60 -0.67 -14.85
CA GLY A 52 3.57 0.74 -14.49
C GLY A 52 4.88 1.52 -14.70
N LEU A 53 5.98 0.88 -15.10
CA LEU A 53 7.28 1.56 -15.32
C LEU A 53 7.24 2.51 -16.52
N CYS A 54 6.69 2.06 -17.64
CA CYS A 54 6.55 2.83 -18.89
C CYS A 54 5.62 2.11 -19.89
N ASP A 55 5.22 2.80 -20.95
CA ASP A 55 4.34 2.26 -21.99
C ASP A 55 4.92 1.03 -22.69
N TYR A 56 6.25 0.95 -22.82
CA TYR A 56 6.92 -0.25 -23.34
C TYR A 56 6.74 -1.46 -22.41
N ALA A 57 6.87 -1.28 -21.09
CA ALA A 57 6.68 -2.35 -20.13
C ALA A 57 5.21 -2.81 -20.07
N ALA A 58 4.26 -1.88 -20.22
CA ALA A 58 2.84 -2.16 -20.32
C ALA A 58 2.47 -3.01 -21.56
N GLN A 59 3.26 -2.93 -22.64
CA GLN A 59 3.07 -3.79 -23.82
C GLN A 59 3.59 -5.22 -23.63
N ILE A 60 4.53 -5.43 -22.70
CA ILE A 60 5.14 -6.75 -22.46
C ILE A 60 4.23 -7.65 -21.60
N ASN A 61 3.48 -7.07 -20.66
CA ASN A 61 2.70 -7.83 -19.69
C ASN A 61 1.27 -7.24 -19.59
N PRO A 62 0.22 -8.08 -19.64
CA PRO A 62 -1.18 -7.63 -19.63
C PRO A 62 -1.68 -7.13 -18.25
N ALA A 63 -0.86 -7.20 -17.20
CA ALA A 63 -1.24 -6.73 -15.87
C ALA A 63 -1.64 -5.25 -15.87
N LYS A 64 -2.62 -4.89 -15.02
CA LYS A 64 -3.05 -3.50 -14.88
C LYS A 64 -1.91 -2.66 -14.31
N PRO A 65 -1.50 -1.55 -14.96
CA PRO A 65 -0.36 -0.77 -14.52
C PRO A 65 -0.61 -0.14 -13.15
N ARG A 66 0.28 -0.43 -12.20
CA ARG A 66 0.40 0.27 -10.92
C ARG A 66 1.58 1.23 -10.98
N LYS A 67 1.29 2.52 -10.90
CA LYS A 67 2.34 3.53 -10.79
C LYS A 67 2.92 3.51 -9.38
N PHE A 68 4.21 3.25 -9.27
CA PHE A 68 4.99 3.65 -8.10
C PHE A 68 5.40 5.13 -8.27
N ASN A 69 5.57 5.88 -7.18
CA ASN A 69 6.36 7.10 -7.24
C ASN A 69 7.80 6.75 -6.84
N PRO A 70 8.72 6.49 -7.80
CA PRO A 70 10.11 6.18 -7.49
C PRO A 70 10.74 7.21 -6.56
N TYR A 71 10.31 8.46 -6.62
CA TYR A 71 11.02 9.58 -6.00
C TYR A 71 10.50 9.93 -4.60
N ARG A 72 9.46 9.25 -4.10
CA ARG A 72 8.83 9.59 -2.81
C ARG A 72 8.44 8.35 -1.98
N PRO A 73 9.32 7.89 -1.06
CA PRO A 73 9.00 6.88 -0.05
C PRO A 73 7.85 7.28 0.89
N ASP A 74 7.55 8.58 0.95
CA ASP A 74 6.41 9.21 1.60
C ASP A 74 5.04 8.87 1.00
N LEU A 75 5.02 8.29 -0.22
CA LEU A 75 3.83 7.78 -0.89
C LEU A 75 3.73 6.24 -0.89
N ALA A 76 4.56 5.56 -0.09
CA ALA A 76 4.46 4.11 0.13
C ALA A 76 3.02 3.71 0.50
N ASP A 77 2.59 2.53 0.05
CA ASP A 77 1.22 2.08 0.26
C ASP A 77 0.92 1.93 1.76
N GLU A 78 1.95 1.66 2.57
CA GLU A 78 1.90 1.74 4.04
C GLU A 78 1.51 3.13 4.55
N LYS A 79 2.17 4.20 4.10
CA LYS A 79 1.89 5.57 4.55
C LYS A 79 0.52 6.04 4.09
N LYS A 80 0.10 5.69 2.87
CA LYS A 80 -1.27 5.96 2.41
C LYS A 80 -2.30 5.24 3.27
N ALA A 81 -2.05 3.98 3.62
CA ALA A 81 -2.91 3.21 4.50
C ALA A 81 -2.99 3.82 5.91
N ILE A 82 -1.86 4.23 6.48
CA ILE A 82 -1.80 4.95 7.77
C ILE A 82 -2.57 6.26 7.69
N ASN A 83 -2.31 7.10 6.68
CA ASN A 83 -2.97 8.40 6.53
C ASN A 83 -4.49 8.25 6.32
N ALA A 84 -4.94 7.24 5.57
CA ALA A 84 -6.36 6.97 5.37
C ALA A 84 -7.04 6.59 6.70
N LEU A 85 -6.39 5.75 7.51
CA LEU A 85 -6.90 5.39 8.82
C LEU A 85 -6.89 6.59 9.78
N GLU A 86 -5.77 7.31 9.88
CA GLU A 86 -5.63 8.51 10.73
C GLU A 86 -6.67 9.57 10.37
N HIS A 87 -6.93 9.77 9.07
CA HIS A 87 -7.98 10.67 8.60
C HIS A 87 -9.37 10.25 9.07
N ASN A 88 -9.72 8.97 8.93
CA ASN A 88 -11.01 8.44 9.38
C ASN A 88 -11.19 8.57 10.90
N VAL A 89 -10.14 8.24 11.67
CA VAL A 89 -10.15 8.39 13.13
C VAL A 89 -10.28 9.86 13.54
N HIS A 90 -9.54 10.76 12.89
CA HIS A 90 -9.64 12.20 13.15
C HIS A 90 -11.05 12.73 12.82
N TRP A 91 -11.64 12.30 11.71
CA TRP A 91 -13.00 12.66 11.34
C TRP A 91 -14.02 12.17 12.39
N LEU A 92 -13.93 10.92 12.83
CA LEU A 92 -14.78 10.35 13.88
C LEU A 92 -14.65 11.15 15.19
N ARG A 93 -13.42 11.47 15.62
CA ARG A 93 -13.20 12.31 16.81
C ARG A 93 -13.85 13.69 16.63
N LYS A 94 -13.69 14.32 15.47
CA LYS A 94 -14.24 15.66 15.21
C LYS A 94 -15.77 15.68 15.21
N GLN A 95 -16.42 14.69 14.58
CA GLN A 95 -17.87 14.66 14.43
C GLN A 95 -18.59 14.08 15.65
N CYS A 96 -18.07 13.00 16.22
CA CYS A 96 -18.83 12.17 17.16
C CYS A 96 -18.41 12.38 18.61
N SER A 97 -17.20 12.87 18.90
CA SER A 97 -16.63 12.89 20.27
C SER A 97 -17.57 13.51 21.31
N LYS A 98 -18.15 14.68 21.02
CA LYS A 98 -19.07 15.36 21.96
C LYS A 98 -20.35 14.55 22.23
N SER A 99 -20.88 13.86 21.22
CA SER A 99 -22.09 13.05 21.35
C SER A 99 -21.80 11.75 22.10
N VAL A 100 -20.66 11.11 21.83
CA VAL A 100 -20.19 9.94 22.57
C VAL A 100 -19.95 10.29 24.03
N ALA A 101 -19.33 11.44 24.33
CA ALA A 101 -19.11 11.89 25.70
C ALA A 101 -20.43 12.13 26.46
N LYS A 102 -21.46 12.69 25.80
CA LYS A 102 -22.79 12.84 26.40
C LYS A 102 -23.42 11.49 26.74
N LEU A 103 -23.35 10.51 25.84
CA LEU A 103 -23.82 9.15 26.11
C LEU A 103 -23.05 8.50 27.25
N PHE A 104 -21.73 8.69 27.27
CA PHE A 104 -20.87 8.16 28.34
C PHE A 104 -21.24 8.71 29.71
N HIS A 105 -21.50 10.01 29.82
CA HIS A 105 -21.97 10.60 31.07
C HIS A 105 -23.39 10.15 31.44
N LEU A 106 -24.28 9.97 30.46
CA LEU A 106 -25.65 9.49 30.69
C LEU A 106 -25.68 8.04 31.20
N LEU A 107 -24.80 7.19 30.65
CA LEU A 107 -24.71 5.76 30.96
C LEU A 107 -23.78 5.46 32.15
N GLY A 108 -23.46 6.47 32.97
CA GLY A 108 -22.72 6.25 34.21
C GLY A 108 -21.24 5.88 34.02
N ASN A 109 -20.62 6.35 32.94
CA ASN A 109 -19.24 6.02 32.55
C ASN A 109 -19.02 4.54 32.17
N ASP A 110 -20.06 3.86 31.73
CA ASP A 110 -19.97 2.51 31.18
C ASP A 110 -19.60 2.54 29.69
N TYR A 111 -18.39 2.07 29.37
CA TYR A 111 -17.89 2.00 27.99
C TYR A 111 -18.61 0.94 27.14
N GLU A 112 -19.03 -0.18 27.74
CA GLU A 112 -19.66 -1.28 27.03
C GLU A 112 -21.08 -0.91 26.62
N ALA A 113 -21.83 -0.27 27.52
CA ALA A 113 -23.15 0.28 27.23
C ALA A 113 -23.10 1.35 26.13
N VAL A 114 -22.09 2.23 26.13
CA VAL A 114 -21.90 3.22 25.06
C VAL A 114 -21.57 2.56 23.72
N PHE A 115 -20.67 1.57 23.73
CA PHE A 115 -20.25 0.90 22.50
C PHE A 115 -21.41 0.13 21.87
N THR A 116 -22.16 -0.64 22.66
CA THR A 116 -23.34 -1.39 22.21
C THR A 116 -24.50 -0.49 21.77
N ALA A 117 -24.62 0.72 22.35
CA ALA A 117 -25.61 1.70 21.92
C ALA A 117 -25.26 2.35 20.56
N ILE A 118 -23.97 2.51 20.24
CA ILE A 118 -23.51 3.18 19.01
C ILE A 118 -23.36 2.18 17.86
N VAL A 119 -22.71 1.05 18.11
CA VAL A 119 -22.38 0.05 17.10
C VAL A 119 -23.48 -1.00 17.06
N ARG A 120 -24.11 -1.16 15.90
CA ARG A 120 -25.19 -2.13 15.74
C ARG A 120 -24.62 -3.54 15.69
N HIS A 121 -25.35 -4.50 16.26
CA HIS A 121 -24.92 -5.90 16.25
C HIS A 121 -24.79 -6.47 14.82
N GLU A 122 -25.63 -6.01 13.89
CA GLU A 122 -25.55 -6.37 12.47
C GLU A 122 -24.21 -5.96 11.84
N ASP A 123 -23.70 -4.76 12.17
CA ASP A 123 -22.44 -4.24 11.62
C ASP A 123 -21.21 -4.94 12.22
N ILE A 124 -21.31 -5.44 13.46
CA ILE A 124 -20.22 -6.19 14.12
C ILE A 124 -19.99 -7.54 13.45
N GLN A 125 -21.08 -8.18 13.01
CA GLN A 125 -21.02 -9.51 12.38
C GLN A 125 -20.68 -9.43 10.89
N ASP A 126 -20.81 -8.26 10.24
CA ASP A 126 -20.45 -8.09 8.84
C ASP A 126 -18.93 -7.96 8.67
N GLU A 127 -18.30 -9.08 8.38
CA GLU A 127 -16.87 -9.14 8.05
C GLU A 127 -16.47 -8.30 6.82
N LYS A 128 -17.42 -7.81 6.01
CA LYS A 128 -17.12 -6.95 4.86
C LYS A 128 -16.87 -5.50 5.26
N ILE A 129 -17.34 -5.06 6.43
CA ILE A 129 -17.12 -3.69 6.93
C ILE A 129 -15.68 -3.59 7.43
N ARG A 130 -14.77 -3.21 6.53
CA ARG A 130 -13.34 -3.05 6.83
C ARG A 130 -12.83 -1.73 6.27
N PHE A 131 -11.83 -1.15 6.92
CA PHE A 131 -11.08 -0.06 6.32
C PHE A 131 -10.49 -0.51 4.98
N SER A 132 -10.49 0.38 3.99
CA SER A 132 -9.92 0.16 2.65
C SER A 132 -8.38 0.17 2.70
N ILE A 133 -7.82 -0.75 3.47
CA ILE A 133 -6.40 -0.92 3.74
C ILE A 133 -6.01 -2.34 3.30
N PRO A 134 -4.94 -2.51 2.49
CA PRO A 134 -4.46 -3.82 2.12
C PRO A 134 -4.11 -4.67 3.35
N ASP A 135 -4.49 -5.94 3.32
CA ASP A 135 -4.37 -6.89 4.44
C ASP A 135 -2.94 -6.96 5.01
N VAL A 136 -1.93 -6.84 4.13
CA VAL A 136 -0.50 -6.88 4.48
C VAL A 136 -0.10 -5.79 5.48
N TYR A 137 -0.75 -4.62 5.44
CA TYR A 137 -0.44 -3.52 6.34
C TYR A 137 -1.25 -3.53 7.63
N ARG A 138 -2.26 -4.40 7.77
CA ARG A 138 -3.16 -4.38 8.94
C ARG A 138 -2.40 -4.61 10.24
N GLN A 139 -1.52 -5.62 10.28
CA GLN A 139 -0.74 -5.93 11.48
C GLN A 139 0.23 -4.80 11.85
N VAL A 140 0.89 -4.22 10.85
CA VAL A 140 1.82 -3.09 11.03
C VAL A 140 1.08 -1.87 11.59
N ILE A 141 -0.11 -1.58 11.05
CA ILE A 141 -0.94 -0.44 11.46
C ILE A 141 -1.53 -0.66 12.86
N ALA A 142 -2.05 -1.87 13.14
CA ALA A 142 -2.56 -2.23 14.45
C ALA A 142 -1.47 -2.08 15.52
N GLY A 143 -0.27 -2.63 15.27
CA GLY A 143 0.87 -2.51 16.19
C GLY A 143 1.29 -1.06 16.44
N LYS A 144 1.24 -0.20 15.42
CA LYS A 144 1.50 1.25 15.59
C LYS A 144 0.43 1.96 16.41
N PHE A 145 -0.84 1.56 16.31
CA PHE A 145 -1.93 2.13 17.11
C PHE A 145 -1.87 1.70 18.58
N TYR A 146 -1.62 0.41 18.86
CA TYR A 146 -1.51 -0.09 20.24
C TYR A 146 -0.29 0.46 20.97
N ASN A 147 0.81 0.74 20.25
CA ASN A 147 2.06 1.20 20.85
C ASN A 147 2.19 2.73 20.95
N ARG A 148 1.29 3.50 20.35
CA ARG A 148 1.25 4.96 20.58
C ARG A 148 0.54 5.22 21.90
N SER A 149 1.24 5.80 22.88
CA SER A 149 0.62 6.53 23.98
C SER A 149 -0.06 7.76 23.37
N VAL A 150 -1.28 7.57 22.91
CA VAL A 150 -2.10 8.46 22.07
C VAL A 150 -1.74 9.95 22.24
N PRO A 151 -0.89 10.55 21.37
CA PRO A 151 -0.70 11.98 21.33
C PRO A 151 -1.50 12.50 20.13
N PHE A 152 -2.76 12.87 20.37
CA PHE A 152 -3.56 13.67 19.42
C PHE A 152 -4.20 14.83 20.17
#